data_AF-A0A831LF19-F1
#
_entry.id   AF-A0A831LF19-F1
#
_cell.length_a   1.000
_cell.length_b   1.000
_cell.length_c   1.000
_cell.angle_alpha   90.00
_cell.angle_beta   90.00
_cell.angle_gamma   90.00
#
_symmetry.space_group_name_H-M   'P 1'
#
loop_
_entity.id
_entity.type
_entity.pdbx_description
1 polymer ?
#
loop_
_entity_poly.entity_id
_entity_poly.type
_entity_poly.pdbx_seq_one_letter_code
_entity_poly.pdbx_strand_id
1 'polypeptide(L)'
;SGQLGEESSRAAPMAELERIFSVAENNLSTEIDSFFDSWKQLSANPAGQTERQIVLQRGDLLARSFDDAVTSLRGSQRNINASIESKITAINPVLQEIADLNLRISTVEISGQSANSDRDRRDMLIEQISRELGATYYEENGKVSLQLPGGQPLVQDTEAMTLEPQLDASLNLQLVLRTGPSSTTELSSDMVGGEFRGLMNVRDEIIPDRMAELDHLAFTLAEEVNTKHGAGYDRNGDPGLAFFAPGVEAGYAKAMKVNDALDTSLIAAGGDNTGIGDNRNALDIAALADDLTVMDGDDSFTGYFSKITSKVGIEAARAQTSAQGLEDAMVQIRNMRDATVGVSLEEEMVDLMQYQKGFEASAKFLAVVDELMESLLTLKR
;
A
#
# COMPACT_ATOMS: atom_id res chain seq x y z
N SER A 1 13.68 -5.10 10.79
CA SER A 1 13.28 -3.73 10.38
C SER A 1 12.47 -3.73 9.08
N GLY A 2 12.95 -4.35 7.99
CA GLY A 2 12.25 -4.38 6.70
C GLY A 2 10.81 -4.90 6.76
N GLN A 3 10.58 -6.10 7.30
CA GLN A 3 9.22 -6.66 7.42
C GLN A 3 8.27 -5.77 8.25
N LEU A 4 8.78 -5.13 9.31
CA LEU A 4 7.98 -4.17 10.10
C LEU A 4 7.62 -2.93 9.25
N GLY A 5 8.57 -2.41 8.49
CA GLY A 5 8.34 -1.32 7.55
C GLY A 5 7.23 -1.66 6.56
N GLU A 6 7.29 -2.85 5.97
CA GLU A 6 6.27 -3.36 5.05
C GLU A 6 4.86 -3.36 5.66
N GLU A 7 4.67 -4.11 6.76
CA GLU A 7 3.34 -4.24 7.38
C GLU A 7 2.80 -2.91 7.92
N SER A 8 3.66 -2.08 8.52
CA SER A 8 3.26 -0.77 9.04
C SER A 8 2.83 0.19 7.93
N SER A 9 3.52 0.18 6.79
CA SER A 9 3.20 1.02 5.64
C SER A 9 1.94 0.57 4.90
N ARG A 10 1.58 -0.72 4.99
CA ARG A 10 0.36 -1.29 4.44
C ARG A 10 -0.88 -0.98 5.29
N ALA A 11 -0.73 -0.91 6.62
CA ALA A 11 -1.85 -0.78 7.55
C ALA A 11 -2.72 0.46 7.29
N ALA A 12 -2.13 1.65 7.14
CA ALA A 12 -2.90 2.88 6.95
C ALA A 12 -3.67 2.92 5.61
N PRO A 13 -3.06 2.59 4.45
CA PRO A 13 -3.81 2.42 3.20
C PRO A 13 -4.92 1.38 3.29
N MET A 14 -4.68 0.23 3.93
CA MET A 14 -5.71 -0.80 4.08
C MET A 14 -6.88 -0.36 4.97
N ALA A 15 -6.62 0.41 6.02
CA ALA A 15 -7.68 1.00 6.85
C ALA A 15 -8.49 2.05 6.09
N GLU A 16 -7.89 2.78 5.14
CA GLU A 16 -8.64 3.64 4.22
C GLU A 16 -9.55 2.81 3.31
N LEU A 17 -9.03 1.72 2.72
CA LEU A 17 -9.85 0.82 1.90
C LEU A 17 -11.00 0.25 2.73
N GLU A 18 -10.72 -0.25 3.93
CA GLU A 18 -11.75 -0.75 4.84
C GLU A 18 -12.82 0.31 5.09
N ARG A 19 -12.46 1.59 5.28
CA ARG A 19 -13.44 2.67 5.43
C ARG A 19 -14.28 2.90 4.18
N ILE A 20 -13.68 2.87 2.99
CA ILE A 20 -14.41 2.98 1.70
C ILE A 20 -15.48 1.89 1.59
N PHE A 21 -15.19 0.67 2.07
CA PHE A 21 -16.10 -0.47 2.00
C PHE A 21 -17.05 -0.63 3.21
N SER A 22 -16.69 -0.13 4.40
CA SER A 22 -17.44 -0.33 5.67
C SER A 22 -18.28 0.87 6.11
N VAL A 23 -17.93 2.10 5.71
CA VAL A 23 -18.55 3.33 6.25
C VAL A 23 -19.61 3.86 5.30
N ALA A 24 -20.85 3.39 5.45
CA ALA A 24 -22.05 4.23 5.32
C ALA A 24 -23.32 3.47 5.75
N GLU A 25 -24.27 4.20 6.35
CA GLU A 25 -25.71 3.82 6.37
C GLU A 25 -26.29 3.64 4.95
N ASN A 26 -25.53 4.04 3.92
CA ASN A 26 -25.78 3.92 2.48
C ASN A 26 -24.57 3.25 1.76
N ASN A 27 -24.17 2.05 2.19
CA ASN A 27 -23.14 1.29 1.47
C ASN A 27 -23.70 0.69 0.16
N LEU A 28 -22.82 0.16 -0.70
CA LEU A 28 -23.23 -0.36 -2.01
C LEU A 28 -24.28 -1.48 -1.89
N SER A 29 -24.19 -2.35 -0.88
CA SER A 29 -25.24 -3.36 -0.62
C SER A 29 -26.60 -2.72 -0.38
N THR A 30 -26.68 -1.67 0.45
CA THR A 30 -27.92 -0.93 0.70
C THR A 30 -28.50 -0.31 -0.58
N GLU A 31 -27.66 0.20 -1.48
CA GLU A 31 -28.13 0.76 -2.75
C GLU A 31 -28.59 -0.33 -3.74
N ILE A 32 -27.92 -1.50 -3.77
CA ILE A 32 -28.38 -2.67 -4.52
C ILE A 32 -29.75 -3.11 -4.03
N ASP A 33 -29.91 -3.29 -2.72
CA ASP A 33 -31.19 -3.68 -2.10
C ASP A 33 -32.28 -2.62 -2.39
N SER A 34 -31.97 -1.35 -2.22
CA SER A 34 -32.89 -0.24 -2.49
C SER A 34 -33.33 -0.17 -3.96
N PHE A 35 -32.45 -0.53 -4.89
CA PHE A 35 -32.78 -0.62 -6.30
C PHE A 35 -33.78 -1.74 -6.57
N PHE A 36 -33.53 -2.96 -6.11
CA PHE A 36 -34.48 -4.06 -6.32
C PHE A 36 -35.78 -3.91 -5.53
N ASP A 37 -35.74 -3.30 -4.34
CA ASP A 37 -36.95 -2.93 -3.59
C ASP A 37 -37.82 -1.93 -4.36
N SER A 38 -37.22 -1.02 -5.15
CA SER A 38 -38.00 -0.12 -6.01
C SER A 38 -38.74 -0.86 -7.13
N TRP A 39 -38.16 -1.93 -7.67
CA TRP A 39 -38.83 -2.82 -8.63
C TRP A 39 -39.97 -3.59 -7.96
N LYS A 40 -39.76 -4.07 -6.74
CA LYS A 40 -40.81 -4.69 -5.93
C LYS A 40 -41.97 -3.73 -5.65
N GLN A 41 -41.68 -2.47 -5.33
CA GLN A 41 -42.70 -1.42 -5.17
C GLN A 41 -43.46 -1.16 -6.48
N LEU A 42 -42.74 -1.04 -7.60
CA LEU A 42 -43.35 -0.91 -8.92
C LEU A 42 -44.24 -2.10 -9.27
N SER A 43 -43.85 -3.32 -8.89
CA SER A 43 -44.67 -4.51 -9.13
C SER A 43 -46.01 -4.48 -8.40
N ALA A 44 -46.10 -3.80 -7.25
CA ALA A 44 -47.34 -3.63 -6.50
C ALA A 44 -48.27 -2.59 -7.16
N ASN A 45 -47.73 -1.66 -7.94
CA ASN A 45 -48.47 -0.65 -8.69
C ASN A 45 -47.85 -0.42 -10.09
N PRO A 46 -48.01 -1.37 -11.03
CA PRO A 46 -47.32 -1.34 -12.33
C PRO A 46 -47.74 -0.16 -13.23
N ALA A 47 -48.93 0.41 -13.02
CA ALA A 47 -49.40 1.58 -13.77
C ALA A 47 -48.87 2.92 -13.20
N GLY A 48 -48.25 2.88 -12.02
CA GLY A 48 -47.82 4.04 -11.24
C GLY A 48 -46.63 4.77 -11.87
N GLN A 49 -46.77 6.09 -12.10
CA GLN A 49 -45.68 6.91 -12.63
C GLN A 49 -44.64 7.24 -11.55
N THR A 50 -45.08 7.41 -10.31
CA THR A 50 -44.21 7.70 -9.17
C THR A 50 -43.23 6.56 -8.93
N GLU A 51 -43.71 5.32 -8.95
CA GLU A 51 -42.94 4.12 -8.73
C GLU A 51 -41.88 3.93 -9.83
N ARG A 52 -42.22 4.23 -11.09
CA ARG A 52 -41.27 4.22 -12.21
C ARG A 52 -40.20 5.30 -12.08
N GLN A 53 -40.58 6.48 -11.60
CA GLN A 53 -39.61 7.55 -11.30
C GLN A 53 -38.66 7.13 -10.16
N ILE A 54 -39.17 6.44 -9.14
CA ILE A 54 -38.35 5.90 -8.04
C ILE A 54 -37.37 4.86 -8.58
N VAL A 55 -37.79 3.95 -9.47
CA VAL A 55 -36.90 2.96 -10.11
C VAL A 55 -35.75 3.63 -10.86
N LEU A 56 -36.04 4.63 -11.69
CA LEU A 56 -34.99 5.39 -12.40
C LEU A 56 -34.03 6.09 -11.41
N GLN A 57 -34.58 6.76 -10.40
CA GLN A 57 -33.78 7.45 -9.39
C GLN A 57 -32.88 6.48 -8.61
N ARG A 58 -33.37 5.28 -8.28
CA ARG A 58 -32.58 4.26 -7.60
C ARG A 58 -31.50 3.66 -8.51
N GLY A 59 -31.79 3.49 -9.80
CA GLY A 59 -30.78 3.14 -10.80
C GLY A 59 -29.64 4.16 -10.86
N ASP A 60 -29.98 5.46 -10.87
CA ASP A 60 -28.98 6.54 -10.85
C ASP A 60 -28.16 6.56 -9.56
N LEU A 61 -28.80 6.37 -8.40
CA LEU A 61 -28.10 6.33 -7.11
C LEU A 61 -27.15 5.12 -7.01
N LEU A 62 -27.58 3.95 -7.48
CA LEU A 62 -26.74 2.75 -7.54
C LEU A 62 -25.52 2.98 -8.43
N ALA A 63 -25.71 3.51 -9.64
CA ALA A 63 -24.62 3.85 -10.56
C ALA A 63 -23.62 4.84 -9.94
N ARG A 64 -24.11 5.88 -9.23
CA ARG A 64 -23.25 6.83 -8.50
C ARG A 64 -22.49 6.16 -7.36
N SER A 65 -23.08 5.21 -6.65
CA SER A 65 -22.43 4.48 -5.57
C SER A 65 -21.20 3.71 -6.08
N PHE A 66 -21.31 3.05 -7.24
CA PHE A 66 -20.16 2.41 -7.89
C PHE A 66 -19.09 3.43 -8.32
N ASP A 67 -19.47 4.55 -8.93
CA ASP A 67 -18.52 5.61 -9.30
C ASP A 67 -17.78 6.18 -8.08
N ASP A 68 -18.49 6.46 -6.99
CA ASP A 68 -17.94 7.00 -5.75
C ASP A 68 -16.93 6.01 -5.12
N ALA A 69 -17.24 4.72 -5.12
CA ALA A 69 -16.33 3.68 -4.64
C ALA A 69 -15.04 3.64 -5.47
N VAL A 70 -15.16 3.57 -6.80
CA VAL A 70 -13.99 3.54 -7.71
C VAL A 70 -13.19 4.84 -7.62
N THR A 71 -13.85 5.98 -7.51
CA THR A 71 -13.21 7.29 -7.36
C THR A 71 -12.43 7.39 -6.05
N SER A 72 -12.97 6.85 -4.96
CA SER A 72 -12.29 6.78 -3.67
C SER A 72 -11.06 5.86 -3.71
N LEU A 73 -11.16 4.70 -4.35
CA LEU A 73 -10.03 3.79 -4.57
C LEU A 73 -8.90 4.46 -5.37
N ARG A 74 -9.22 5.17 -6.47
CA ARG A 74 -8.25 5.97 -7.22
C ARG A 74 -7.68 7.14 -6.42
N GLY A 75 -8.47 7.71 -5.51
CA GLY A 75 -7.99 8.68 -4.52
C GLY A 75 -6.90 8.08 -3.63
N SER A 76 -7.13 6.88 -3.10
CA SER A 76 -6.14 6.14 -2.31
C SER A 76 -4.85 5.85 -3.09
N GLN A 77 -4.94 5.39 -4.35
CA GLN A 77 -3.75 5.19 -5.21
C GLN A 77 -2.93 6.48 -5.36
N ARG A 78 -3.58 7.62 -5.58
CA ARG A 78 -2.89 8.93 -5.69
C ARG A 78 -2.21 9.34 -4.39
N ASN A 79 -2.83 9.08 -3.24
CA ASN A 79 -2.23 9.35 -1.94
C ASN A 79 -1.00 8.46 -1.68
N ILE A 80 -1.06 7.20 -2.10
CA ILE A 80 0.08 6.27 -2.03
C ILE A 80 1.20 6.74 -2.96
N ASN A 81 0.89 7.17 -4.19
CA ASN A 81 1.86 7.74 -5.12
C ASN A 81 2.60 8.94 -4.53
N ALA A 82 1.87 9.90 -3.97
CA ALA A 82 2.47 11.06 -3.30
C ALA A 82 3.36 10.65 -2.11
N SER A 83 2.95 9.60 -1.38
CA SER A 83 3.75 9.04 -0.27
C SER A 83 5.05 8.42 -0.77
N ILE A 84 5.01 7.66 -1.86
CA ILE A 84 6.18 7.06 -2.52
C ILE A 84 7.13 8.18 -3.00
N GLU A 85 6.64 9.19 -3.71
CA GLU A 85 7.45 10.33 -4.19
C GLU A 85 8.14 11.08 -3.05
N SER A 86 7.41 11.34 -1.96
CA SER A 86 7.97 11.99 -0.78
C SER A 86 9.07 11.14 -0.13
N LYS A 87 8.90 9.81 -0.07
CA LYS A 87 9.91 8.90 0.47
C LYS A 87 11.15 8.82 -0.40
N ILE A 88 11.00 8.78 -1.73
CA ILE A 88 12.13 8.84 -2.67
C ILE A 88 12.97 10.11 -2.42
N THR A 89 12.29 11.25 -2.28
CA THR A 89 12.94 12.54 -2.00
C THR A 89 13.75 12.53 -0.70
N ALA A 90 13.28 11.79 0.31
CA ALA A 90 13.96 11.65 1.60
C ALA A 90 15.13 10.64 1.56
N ILE A 91 15.00 9.55 0.80
CA ILE A 91 16.00 8.46 0.73
C ILE A 91 17.22 8.83 -0.11
N ASN A 92 17.05 9.51 -1.24
CA ASN A 92 18.19 9.77 -2.14
C ASN A 92 19.35 10.51 -1.44
N PRO A 93 19.12 11.54 -0.61
CA PRO A 93 20.17 12.15 0.21
C PRO A 93 20.83 11.18 1.21
N VAL A 94 20.07 10.24 1.77
CA VAL A 94 20.60 9.23 2.70
C VAL A 94 21.53 8.26 1.98
N LEU A 95 21.16 7.81 0.78
CA LEU A 95 22.04 6.97 -0.06
C LEU A 95 23.34 7.70 -0.40
N GLN A 96 23.26 8.99 -0.74
CA GLN A 96 24.44 9.82 -0.99
C GLN A 96 25.32 9.97 0.27
N GLU A 97 24.72 10.20 1.44
CA GLU A 97 25.47 10.32 2.69
C GLU A 97 26.21 9.01 3.03
N ILE A 98 25.62 7.84 2.77
CA ILE A 98 26.28 6.54 2.94
C ILE A 98 27.49 6.41 1.99
N ALA A 99 27.33 6.80 0.72
CA ALA A 99 28.43 6.76 -0.26
C ALA A 99 29.59 7.70 0.14
N ASP A 100 29.27 8.91 0.63
CA ASP A 100 30.25 9.86 1.14
C ASP A 100 30.97 9.33 2.40
N LEU A 101 30.23 8.67 3.30
CA LEU A 101 30.79 8.00 4.48
C LEU A 101 31.73 6.86 4.11
N ASN A 102 31.40 6.05 3.10
CA ASN A 102 32.30 5.01 2.60
C ASN A 102 33.63 5.60 2.11
N LEU A 103 33.61 6.76 1.44
CA LEU A 103 34.83 7.45 1.01
C LEU A 103 35.65 7.97 2.22
N ARG A 104 34.99 8.59 3.20
CA ARG A 104 35.67 9.11 4.41
C ARG A 104 36.28 7.99 5.23
N ILE A 105 35.52 6.95 5.54
CA ILE A 105 35.96 5.78 6.33
C ILE A 105 37.17 5.14 5.67
N SER A 106 37.08 4.82 4.37
CA SER A 106 38.21 4.21 3.66
C SER A 106 39.45 5.12 3.66
N THR A 107 39.29 6.43 3.51
CA THR A 107 40.42 7.38 3.56
C THR A 107 41.09 7.46 4.93
N VAL A 108 40.31 7.51 6.01
CA VAL A 108 40.79 7.59 7.39
C VAL A 108 41.48 6.28 7.79
N GLU A 109 40.89 5.14 7.47
CA GLU A 109 41.41 3.82 7.87
C GLU A 109 42.67 3.43 7.09
N ILE A 110 42.82 3.87 5.84
CA ILE A 110 44.08 3.74 5.10
C ILE A 110 45.24 4.44 5.81
N SER A 111 44.98 5.55 6.52
CA SER A 111 46.00 6.26 7.31
C SER A 111 46.30 5.62 8.66
N GLY A 112 45.65 4.50 9.00
CA GLY A 112 45.79 3.79 10.27
C GLY A 112 44.99 4.40 11.43
N GLN A 113 44.15 5.39 11.16
CA GLN A 113 43.23 5.99 12.13
C GLN A 113 41.88 5.24 12.14
N SER A 114 41.16 5.31 13.25
CA SER A 114 39.81 4.74 13.37
C SER A 114 38.76 5.77 12.98
N ALA A 115 37.78 5.35 12.17
CA ALA A 115 36.64 6.16 11.72
C ALA A 115 35.34 5.79 12.46
N ASN A 116 35.42 5.45 13.76
CA ASN A 116 34.28 4.89 14.52
C ASN A 116 33.00 5.74 14.43
N SER A 117 33.07 7.06 14.61
CA SER A 117 31.88 7.92 14.54
C SER A 117 31.24 7.95 13.15
N ASP A 118 32.04 7.86 12.08
CA ASP A 118 31.54 7.77 10.70
C ASP A 118 30.90 6.39 10.45
N ARG A 119 31.47 5.32 11.01
CA ARG A 119 30.88 3.97 10.96
C ARG A 119 29.53 3.94 11.67
N ASP A 120 29.45 4.47 12.89
CA ASP A 120 28.19 4.54 13.65
C ASP A 120 27.11 5.31 12.89
N ARG A 121 27.48 6.44 12.29
CA ARG A 121 26.57 7.22 11.44
C ARG A 121 26.11 6.41 10.23
N ARG A 122 27.03 5.75 9.53
CA ARG A 122 26.72 4.92 8.35
C ARG A 122 25.76 3.79 8.72
N ASP A 123 26.00 3.11 9.83
CA ASP A 123 25.17 1.98 10.28
C ASP A 123 23.75 2.42 10.63
N MET A 124 23.58 3.60 11.26
CA MET A 124 22.25 4.18 11.49
C MET A 124 21.50 4.47 10.18
N LEU A 125 22.20 5.00 9.17
CA LEU A 125 21.60 5.28 7.86
C LEU A 125 21.26 3.98 7.11
N ILE A 126 22.11 2.95 7.20
CA ILE A 126 21.83 1.62 6.64
C ILE A 126 20.59 1.01 7.31
N GLU A 127 20.44 1.11 8.63
CA GLU A 127 19.24 0.63 9.33
C GLU A 127 17.97 1.32 8.81
N GLN A 128 18.03 2.63 8.57
CA GLN A 128 16.93 3.39 7.96
C GLN A 128 16.60 2.87 6.55
N ILE A 129 17.60 2.75 5.67
CA ILE A 129 17.39 2.25 4.30
C ILE A 129 16.86 0.81 4.30
N SER A 130 17.32 -0.03 5.23
CA SER A 130 16.81 -1.40 5.38
C SER A 130 15.35 -1.43 5.83
N ARG A 131 14.93 -0.50 6.69
CA ARG A 131 13.52 -0.36 7.08
C ARG A 131 12.64 0.11 5.91
N GLU A 132 13.09 1.10 5.15
CA GLU A 132 12.26 1.72 4.11
C GLU A 132 12.23 0.91 2.80
N LEU A 133 13.37 0.35 2.38
CA LEU A 133 13.52 -0.35 1.09
C LEU A 133 13.80 -1.86 1.23
N GLY A 134 13.92 -2.38 2.45
CA GLY A 134 14.31 -3.78 2.68
C GLY A 134 15.72 -4.09 2.22
N ALA A 135 16.58 -3.08 2.09
CA ALA A 135 17.93 -3.25 1.58
C ALA A 135 18.76 -4.18 2.49
N THR A 136 19.63 -4.94 1.85
CA THR A 136 20.68 -5.73 2.49
C THR A 136 22.04 -5.12 2.17
N TYR A 137 23.03 -5.37 3.02
CA TYR A 137 24.37 -4.83 2.83
C TYR A 137 25.46 -5.86 3.11
N TYR A 138 26.60 -5.66 2.49
CA TYR A 138 27.85 -6.33 2.84
C TYR A 138 28.99 -5.31 2.84
N GLU A 139 30.03 -5.56 3.62
CA GLU A 139 31.19 -4.68 3.74
C GLU A 139 32.45 -5.38 3.22
N GLU A 140 33.22 -4.69 2.39
CA GLU A 140 34.52 -5.13 1.91
C GLU A 140 35.51 -3.96 1.91
N ASN A 141 36.71 -4.14 2.46
CA ASN A 141 37.76 -3.12 2.52
C ASN A 141 37.30 -1.76 3.10
N GLY A 142 36.44 -1.78 4.13
CA GLY A 142 35.91 -0.58 4.78
C GLY A 142 34.76 0.13 4.04
N LYS A 143 34.36 -0.39 2.88
CA LYS A 143 33.25 0.16 2.07
C LYS A 143 32.05 -0.77 2.12
N VAL A 144 30.87 -0.19 2.34
CA VAL A 144 29.61 -0.93 2.31
C VAL A 144 28.99 -0.86 0.92
N SER A 145 28.54 -2.01 0.42
CA SER A 145 27.64 -2.10 -0.73
C SER A 145 26.23 -2.40 -0.24
N LEU A 146 25.25 -1.59 -0.64
CA LEU A 146 23.83 -1.80 -0.37
C LEU A 146 23.11 -2.27 -1.62
N GLN A 147 22.22 -3.23 -1.46
CA GLN A 147 21.41 -3.78 -2.55
C GLN A 147 19.96 -3.99 -2.12
N LEU A 148 19.04 -3.76 -3.06
CA LEU A 148 17.63 -4.10 -2.93
C LEU A 148 17.43 -5.62 -2.86
N PRO A 149 16.30 -6.10 -2.33
CA PRO A 149 15.93 -7.52 -2.37
C PRO A 149 15.97 -8.14 -3.77
N GLY A 150 15.62 -7.38 -4.81
CA GLY A 150 15.71 -7.78 -6.22
C GLY A 150 17.14 -7.87 -6.78
N GLY A 151 18.16 -7.55 -5.98
CA GLY A 151 19.58 -7.60 -6.34
C GLY A 151 20.15 -6.32 -6.96
N GLN A 152 19.33 -5.27 -7.14
CA GLN A 152 19.79 -4.02 -7.73
C GLN A 152 20.60 -3.20 -6.69
N PRO A 153 21.76 -2.62 -7.06
CA PRO A 153 22.57 -1.85 -6.14
C PRO A 153 21.93 -0.50 -5.80
N LEU A 154 21.96 -0.11 -4.54
CA LEU A 154 21.59 1.23 -4.06
C LEU A 154 22.82 2.08 -3.76
N VAL A 155 23.86 1.47 -3.22
CA VAL A 155 25.18 2.07 -3.02
C VAL A 155 26.21 1.02 -3.41
N GLN A 156 27.17 1.41 -4.25
CA GLN A 156 28.28 0.57 -4.63
C GLN A 156 29.57 1.35 -4.44
N ASP A 157 30.47 0.84 -3.59
CA ASP A 157 31.69 1.54 -3.19
C ASP A 157 31.42 2.95 -2.64
N THR A 158 31.65 3.98 -3.46
CA THR A 158 31.49 5.41 -3.13
C THR A 158 30.48 6.09 -4.06
N GLU A 159 29.68 5.30 -4.76
CA GLU A 159 28.65 5.78 -5.68
C GLU A 159 27.27 5.40 -5.13
N ALA A 160 26.38 6.39 -5.05
CA ALA A 160 24.98 6.20 -4.72
C ALA A 160 24.15 6.18 -6.01
N MET A 161 23.23 5.23 -6.10
CA MET A 161 22.24 5.15 -7.16
C MET A 161 21.03 6.02 -6.79
N THR A 162 20.27 6.46 -7.79
CA THR A 162 19.13 7.37 -7.57
C THR A 162 17.82 6.67 -7.84
N LEU A 163 16.90 6.72 -6.89
CA LEU A 163 15.50 6.34 -7.11
C LEU A 163 14.74 7.52 -7.71
N GLU A 164 13.90 7.25 -8.71
CA GLU A 164 13.14 8.27 -9.39
C GLU A 164 11.70 7.82 -9.62
N PRO A 165 10.71 8.71 -9.39
CA PRO A 165 9.38 8.52 -9.93
C PRO A 165 9.39 8.78 -11.44
N GLN A 166 8.84 7.85 -12.22
CA GLN A 166 8.65 8.02 -13.65
C GLN A 166 7.20 7.72 -14.02
N LEU A 167 6.57 8.56 -14.84
CA LEU A 167 5.24 8.24 -15.36
C LEU A 167 5.35 7.32 -16.58
N ASP A 168 4.53 6.28 -16.63
CA ASP A 168 4.36 5.46 -17.83
C ASP A 168 3.52 6.18 -18.90
N ALA A 169 3.30 5.53 -20.05
CA ALA A 169 2.50 6.09 -21.14
C ALA A 169 1.02 6.33 -20.78
N SER A 170 0.53 5.71 -19.71
CA SER A 170 -0.83 5.84 -19.17
C SER A 170 -0.89 6.80 -17.98
N LEU A 171 0.20 7.52 -17.69
CA LEU A 171 0.36 8.44 -16.55
C LEU A 171 0.31 7.75 -15.18
N ASN A 172 0.62 6.46 -15.10
CA ASN A 172 0.81 5.77 -13.82
C ASN A 172 2.23 5.98 -13.31
N LEU A 173 2.36 6.15 -12.00
CA LEU A 173 3.65 6.31 -11.32
C LEU A 173 4.39 4.97 -11.24
N GLN A 174 5.50 4.86 -11.97
CA GLN A 174 6.49 3.80 -11.85
C GLN A 174 7.67 4.25 -10.99
N LEU A 175 8.18 3.33 -10.18
CA LEU A 175 9.43 3.51 -9.46
C LEU A 175 10.57 3.01 -10.33
N VAL A 176 11.57 3.84 -10.60
CA VAL A 176 12.75 3.42 -11.36
C VAL A 176 14.02 3.68 -10.56
N LEU A 177 15.00 2.79 -10.74
CA LEU A 177 16.36 2.97 -10.23
C LEU A 177 17.27 3.40 -11.37
N ARG A 178 17.94 4.54 -11.20
CA ARG A 178 18.97 5.02 -12.12
C ARG A 178 20.34 4.57 -11.64
N THR A 179 21.02 3.78 -12.47
CA THR A 179 22.38 3.29 -12.23
C THR A 179 23.44 3.98 -13.10
N GLY A 180 23.02 4.91 -13.96
CA GLY A 180 23.92 5.73 -14.77
C GLY A 180 23.17 6.78 -15.58
N PRO A 181 23.86 7.61 -16.39
CA PRO A 181 23.25 8.74 -17.11
C PRO A 181 22.07 8.36 -18.01
N SER A 182 22.06 7.13 -18.52
CA SER A 182 20.99 6.61 -19.40
C SER A 182 20.59 5.18 -19.07
N SER A 183 20.95 4.70 -17.87
CA SER A 183 20.61 3.35 -17.41
C SER A 183 19.59 3.45 -16.29
N THR A 184 18.34 3.09 -16.59
CA THR A 184 17.26 2.98 -15.61
C THR A 184 16.70 1.56 -15.61
N THR A 185 16.22 1.12 -14.45
CA THR A 185 15.55 -0.16 -14.27
C THR A 185 14.25 0.08 -13.51
N GLU A 186 13.13 -0.34 -14.08
CA GLU A 186 11.84 -0.31 -13.37
C GLU A 186 11.89 -1.28 -12.18
N LEU A 187 11.41 -0.82 -11.04
CA LEU A 187 11.34 -1.59 -9.82
C LEU A 187 9.89 -1.97 -9.57
N SER A 188 9.58 -3.25 -9.69
CA SER A 188 8.28 -3.81 -9.34
C SER A 188 8.12 -4.03 -7.83
N SER A 189 6.88 -4.26 -7.42
CA SER A 189 6.49 -4.52 -6.04
C SER A 189 7.13 -5.76 -5.44
N ASP A 190 7.93 -6.57 -6.14
CA ASP A 190 8.69 -7.73 -5.63
C ASP A 190 10.21 -7.47 -5.57
N MET A 191 10.69 -6.38 -6.18
CA MET A 191 12.12 -6.02 -6.22
C MET A 191 12.55 -5.16 -5.04
N VAL A 192 11.64 -4.37 -4.46
CA VAL A 192 11.89 -3.55 -3.27
C VAL A 192 11.64 -4.34 -1.98
N GLY A 193 11.50 -3.68 -0.84
CA GLY A 193 11.15 -4.28 0.45
C GLY A 193 10.68 -3.17 1.38
N GLY A 194 10.53 -3.46 2.67
CA GLY A 194 10.29 -2.40 3.63
C GLY A 194 8.97 -1.65 3.38
N GLU A 195 8.96 -0.39 3.79
CA GLU A 195 7.81 0.51 3.60
C GLU A 195 7.41 0.69 2.12
N PHE A 196 8.35 0.63 1.18
CA PHE A 196 8.01 0.70 -0.25
C PHE A 196 7.22 -0.51 -0.72
N ARG A 197 7.59 -1.71 -0.27
CA ARG A 197 6.87 -2.94 -0.61
C ARG A 197 5.41 -2.86 -0.17
N GLY A 198 5.15 -2.45 1.07
CA GLY A 198 3.79 -2.38 1.60
C GLY A 198 2.92 -1.36 0.87
N LEU A 199 3.47 -0.18 0.56
CA LEU A 199 2.78 0.83 -0.25
C LEU A 199 2.49 0.35 -1.67
N MET A 200 3.49 -0.23 -2.34
CA MET A 200 3.35 -0.70 -3.73
C MET A 200 2.40 -1.88 -3.83
N ASN A 201 2.41 -2.82 -2.87
CA ASN A 201 1.47 -3.94 -2.84
C ASN A 201 0.01 -3.45 -2.79
N VAL A 202 -0.30 -2.45 -1.96
CA VAL A 202 -1.67 -1.90 -1.92
C VAL A 202 -2.03 -1.20 -3.23
N ARG A 203 -1.10 -0.41 -3.77
CA ARG A 203 -1.32 0.41 -4.96
C ARG A 203 -1.47 -0.42 -6.24
N ASP A 204 -0.62 -1.44 -6.41
CA ASP A 204 -0.39 -2.13 -7.68
C ASP A 204 -1.13 -3.47 -7.76
N GLU A 205 -1.49 -4.06 -6.62
CA GLU A 205 -2.18 -5.35 -6.57
C GLU A 205 -3.57 -5.20 -5.95
N ILE A 206 -3.64 -4.76 -4.69
CA ILE A 206 -4.91 -4.79 -3.93
C ILE A 206 -5.95 -3.85 -4.53
N ILE A 207 -5.62 -2.57 -4.74
CA ILE A 207 -6.60 -1.61 -5.26
C ILE A 207 -7.07 -1.99 -6.68
N PRO A 208 -6.18 -2.32 -7.64
CA PRO A 208 -6.61 -2.81 -8.96
C PRO A 208 -7.51 -4.03 -8.88
N ASP A 209 -7.21 -5.01 -8.01
CA ASP A 209 -8.07 -6.19 -7.80
C ASP A 209 -9.45 -5.79 -7.28
N ARG A 210 -9.52 -4.86 -6.31
CA ARG A 210 -10.81 -4.35 -5.80
C ARG A 210 -11.61 -3.62 -6.88
N MET A 211 -10.94 -2.84 -7.73
CA MET A 211 -11.59 -2.15 -8.84
C MET A 211 -12.15 -3.15 -9.86
N ALA A 212 -11.38 -4.19 -10.20
CA ALA A 212 -11.82 -5.26 -11.10
C ALA A 212 -13.01 -6.04 -10.52
N GLU A 213 -13.00 -6.34 -9.21
CA GLU A 213 -14.14 -6.98 -8.55
C GLU A 213 -15.41 -6.10 -8.59
N LEU A 214 -15.28 -4.77 -8.40
CA LEU A 214 -16.39 -3.83 -8.54
C LEU A 214 -16.90 -3.73 -9.97
N ASP A 215 -15.99 -3.69 -10.95
CA ASP A 215 -16.32 -3.68 -12.38
C ASP A 215 -17.13 -4.93 -12.77
N HIS A 216 -16.68 -6.10 -12.32
CA HIS A 216 -17.36 -7.37 -12.55
C HIS A 216 -18.78 -7.39 -11.94
N LEU A 217 -18.91 -6.92 -10.69
CA LEU A 217 -20.20 -6.82 -10.01
C LEU A 217 -21.17 -5.87 -10.74
N ALA A 218 -20.71 -4.67 -11.08
CA ALA A 218 -21.52 -3.67 -11.78
C ALA A 218 -21.96 -4.15 -13.17
N PHE A 219 -21.04 -4.76 -13.92
CA PHE A 219 -21.28 -5.26 -15.26
C PHE A 219 -22.31 -6.40 -15.25
N THR A 220 -22.11 -7.40 -14.39
CA THR A 220 -23.03 -8.54 -14.28
C THR A 220 -24.42 -8.11 -13.83
N LEU A 221 -24.50 -7.22 -12.84
CA LEU A 221 -25.79 -6.64 -12.40
C LEU A 221 -26.49 -5.92 -13.55
N ALA A 222 -25.75 -5.09 -14.30
CA ALA A 222 -26.32 -4.38 -15.44
C ALA A 222 -26.82 -5.33 -16.53
N GLU A 223 -26.05 -6.36 -16.88
CA GLU A 223 -26.43 -7.34 -17.91
C GLU A 223 -27.65 -8.17 -17.51
N GLU A 224 -27.74 -8.64 -16.26
CA GLU A 224 -28.91 -9.38 -15.77
C GLU A 224 -30.17 -8.50 -15.77
N VAL A 225 -30.06 -7.26 -15.27
CA VAL A 225 -31.17 -6.31 -15.28
C VAL A 225 -31.56 -5.95 -16.72
N ASN A 226 -30.59 -5.70 -17.61
CA ASN A 226 -30.83 -5.38 -19.01
C ASN A 226 -31.51 -6.54 -19.75
N THR A 227 -31.11 -7.78 -19.47
CA THR A 227 -31.70 -8.98 -20.04
C THR A 227 -33.17 -9.11 -19.66
N LYS A 228 -33.50 -8.95 -18.38
CA LYS A 228 -34.89 -8.98 -17.91
C LYS A 228 -35.70 -7.78 -18.42
N HIS A 229 -35.15 -6.57 -18.30
CA HIS A 229 -35.82 -5.35 -18.75
C HIS A 229 -36.12 -5.40 -20.25
N GLY A 230 -35.17 -5.84 -21.08
CA GLY A 230 -35.34 -5.98 -22.53
C GLY A 230 -36.31 -7.08 -22.96
N ALA A 231 -36.55 -8.08 -22.10
CA ALA A 231 -37.55 -9.12 -22.33
C ALA A 231 -38.98 -8.70 -21.95
N GLY A 232 -39.13 -7.59 -21.19
CA GLY A 232 -40.42 -7.06 -20.78
C GLY A 232 -41.05 -6.09 -21.78
N TYR A 233 -42.21 -5.58 -21.39
CA TYR A 233 -42.98 -4.59 -22.14
C TYR A 233 -43.20 -3.31 -21.34
N ASP A 234 -43.02 -2.17 -22.01
CA ASP A 234 -43.17 -0.84 -21.46
C ASP A 234 -44.65 -0.39 -21.35
N ARG A 235 -44.89 0.89 -21.01
CA ARG A 235 -46.25 1.42 -20.88
C ARG A 235 -46.99 1.53 -22.23
N ASN A 236 -46.25 1.62 -23.33
CA ASN A 236 -46.77 1.74 -24.69
C ASN A 236 -47.06 0.37 -25.31
N GLY A 237 -46.62 -0.72 -24.66
CA GLY A 237 -46.72 -2.08 -25.17
C GLY A 237 -45.56 -2.45 -26.09
N ASP A 238 -44.50 -1.65 -26.10
CA ASP A 238 -43.28 -1.88 -26.86
C ASP A 238 -42.28 -2.69 -26.02
N PRO A 239 -41.41 -3.50 -26.65
CA PRO A 239 -40.34 -4.20 -25.94
C PRO A 239 -39.40 -3.23 -25.19
N GLY A 240 -38.94 -3.64 -24.01
CA GLY A 240 -38.03 -2.84 -23.20
C GLY A 240 -36.68 -2.57 -23.86
N LEU A 241 -36.08 -1.43 -23.54
CA LEU A 241 -34.69 -1.11 -23.87
C LEU A 241 -33.74 -1.68 -22.79
N ALA A 242 -32.43 -1.54 -22.96
CA ALA A 242 -31.50 -1.76 -21.85
C ALA A 242 -31.75 -0.74 -20.73
N PHE A 243 -31.86 -1.19 -19.48
CA PHE A 243 -32.05 -0.34 -18.30
C PHE A 243 -30.80 0.51 -18.01
N PHE A 244 -29.66 -0.14 -17.91
CA PHE A 244 -28.34 0.48 -17.80
C PHE A 244 -27.69 0.58 -19.18
N ALA A 245 -26.88 1.61 -19.40
CA ALA A 245 -26.19 1.80 -20.67
C ALA A 245 -25.23 0.63 -20.95
N PRO A 246 -25.29 -0.02 -22.12
CA PRO A 246 -24.37 -1.11 -22.48
C PRO A 246 -22.91 -0.64 -22.48
N GLY A 247 -21.99 -1.55 -22.16
CA GLY A 247 -20.55 -1.26 -22.10
C GLY A 247 -19.68 -2.50 -22.14
N VAL A 248 -18.44 -2.35 -21.70
CA VAL A 248 -17.50 -3.46 -21.49
C VAL A 248 -17.18 -3.55 -20.00
N GLU A 249 -16.87 -4.74 -19.53
CA GLU A 249 -16.65 -5.03 -18.10
C GLU A 249 -15.54 -4.17 -17.48
N ALA A 250 -14.37 -4.09 -18.12
CA ALA A 250 -13.25 -3.30 -17.61
C ALA A 250 -13.61 -1.80 -17.51
N GLY A 251 -13.60 -1.27 -16.28
CA GLY A 251 -13.99 0.11 -15.95
C GLY A 251 -15.49 0.34 -15.84
N TYR A 252 -16.33 -0.70 -15.91
CA TYR A 252 -17.78 -0.55 -15.94
C TYR A 252 -18.35 0.03 -14.65
N ALA A 253 -17.80 -0.26 -13.47
CA ALA A 253 -18.31 0.29 -12.21
C ALA A 253 -18.32 1.82 -12.22
N LYS A 254 -17.30 2.45 -12.79
CA LYS A 254 -17.27 3.90 -12.96
C LYS A 254 -18.15 4.40 -14.10
N ALA A 255 -18.28 3.62 -15.17
CA ALA A 255 -18.99 4.01 -16.38
C ALA A 255 -20.50 3.75 -16.31
N MET A 256 -20.94 2.92 -15.36
CA MET A 256 -22.33 2.52 -15.17
C MET A 256 -23.22 3.76 -15.05
N LYS A 257 -24.34 3.73 -15.77
CA LYS A 257 -25.37 4.76 -15.71
C LYS A 257 -26.69 4.19 -16.22
N VAL A 258 -27.80 4.78 -15.79
CA VAL A 258 -29.10 4.53 -16.43
C VAL A 258 -29.00 4.97 -17.89
N ASN A 259 -29.61 4.20 -18.79
CA ASN A 259 -29.61 4.48 -20.21
C ASN A 259 -30.30 5.82 -20.50
N ASP A 260 -29.59 6.76 -21.12
CA ASP A 260 -30.08 8.13 -21.40
C ASP A 260 -31.35 8.15 -22.28
N ALA A 261 -31.63 7.06 -23.00
CA ALA A 261 -32.83 6.92 -23.81
C ALA A 261 -34.09 6.60 -22.98
N LEU A 262 -33.96 6.25 -21.70
CA LEU A 262 -35.09 5.88 -20.85
C LEU A 262 -35.77 7.09 -20.23
N ASP A 263 -37.10 6.98 -20.14
CA ASP A 263 -37.93 7.81 -19.29
C ASP A 263 -38.91 6.92 -18.52
N THR A 264 -39.76 7.53 -17.68
CA THR A 264 -40.72 6.77 -16.86
C THR A 264 -41.70 5.92 -17.67
N SER A 265 -41.99 6.25 -18.93
CA SER A 265 -42.90 5.48 -19.78
C SER A 265 -42.25 4.23 -20.38
N LEU A 266 -40.92 4.27 -20.55
CA LEU A 266 -40.11 3.20 -21.17
C LEU A 266 -39.64 2.12 -20.18
N ILE A 267 -40.01 2.24 -18.91
CA ILE A 267 -39.74 1.20 -17.91
C ILE A 267 -40.59 -0.04 -18.24
N ALA A 268 -39.95 -1.18 -18.48
CA ALA A 268 -40.58 -2.41 -18.93
C ALA A 268 -41.03 -3.29 -17.75
N ALA A 269 -42.21 -3.02 -17.21
CA ALA A 269 -42.74 -3.73 -16.03
C ALA A 269 -43.60 -4.96 -16.39
N GLY A 270 -44.20 -4.98 -17.59
CA GLY A 270 -45.09 -6.06 -18.02
C GLY A 270 -44.31 -7.25 -18.57
N GLY A 271 -44.82 -8.46 -18.34
CA GLY A 271 -44.28 -9.69 -18.96
C GLY A 271 -44.85 -9.98 -20.35
N ASP A 272 -46.03 -9.43 -20.67
CA ASP A 272 -46.62 -9.43 -22.02
C ASP A 272 -47.18 -8.05 -22.37
N ASN A 273 -47.52 -7.85 -23.66
CA ASN A 273 -48.25 -6.68 -24.14
C ASN A 273 -49.76 -6.73 -23.78
N THR A 274 -50.09 -7.00 -22.51
CA THR A 274 -51.47 -7.08 -22.00
C THR A 274 -51.95 -5.78 -21.33
N GLY A 275 -51.17 -4.71 -21.46
CA GLY A 275 -51.46 -3.39 -20.93
C GLY A 275 -50.74 -3.07 -19.61
N ILE A 276 -50.86 -1.82 -19.18
CA ILE A 276 -50.06 -1.18 -18.11
C ILE A 276 -50.23 -1.76 -16.69
N GLY A 277 -51.10 -2.77 -16.53
CA GLY A 277 -51.39 -3.44 -15.27
C GLY A 277 -50.59 -4.73 -15.04
N ASP A 278 -49.85 -5.21 -16.04
CA ASP A 278 -48.99 -6.39 -15.90
C ASP A 278 -47.69 -6.00 -15.16
N ASN A 279 -47.28 -6.86 -14.22
CA ASN A 279 -46.15 -6.67 -13.33
C ASN A 279 -45.16 -7.83 -13.32
N ARG A 280 -45.36 -8.87 -14.17
CA ARG A 280 -44.54 -10.08 -14.14
C ARG A 280 -43.05 -9.77 -14.33
N ASN A 281 -42.70 -8.90 -15.29
CA ASN A 281 -41.29 -8.55 -15.51
C ASN A 281 -40.71 -7.73 -14.34
N ALA A 282 -41.51 -6.85 -13.71
CA ALA A 282 -41.07 -6.14 -12.51
C ALA A 282 -40.81 -7.10 -11.33
N LEU A 283 -41.61 -8.16 -11.18
CA LEU A 283 -41.36 -9.22 -10.21
C LEU A 283 -40.09 -10.03 -10.55
N ASP A 284 -39.89 -10.35 -11.83
CA ASP A 284 -38.71 -11.09 -12.29
C ASP A 284 -37.42 -10.29 -12.07
N ILE A 285 -37.44 -8.97 -12.30
CA ILE A 285 -36.30 -8.09 -11.99
C ILE A 285 -36.09 -8.00 -10.48
N ALA A 286 -37.16 -7.82 -9.69
CA ALA A 286 -37.05 -7.75 -8.24
C ALA A 286 -36.49 -9.04 -7.62
N ALA A 287 -36.81 -10.20 -8.21
CA ALA A 287 -36.34 -11.50 -7.75
C ALA A 287 -34.82 -11.70 -7.91
N LEU A 288 -34.16 -10.93 -8.78
CA LEU A 288 -32.70 -10.98 -8.95
C LEU A 288 -31.94 -10.61 -7.66
N ALA A 289 -32.56 -9.88 -6.74
CA ALA A 289 -31.95 -9.52 -5.45
C ALA A 289 -31.60 -10.76 -4.60
N ASP A 290 -32.49 -11.74 -4.60
CA ASP A 290 -32.42 -12.94 -3.76
C ASP A 290 -31.87 -14.16 -4.52
N ASP A 291 -31.58 -14.02 -5.82
CA ASP A 291 -31.05 -15.10 -6.64
C ASP A 291 -29.58 -15.35 -6.28
N LEU A 292 -29.28 -16.56 -5.81
CA LEU A 292 -27.94 -16.99 -5.40
C LEU A 292 -27.12 -17.57 -6.58
N THR A 293 -27.54 -17.31 -7.82
CA THR A 293 -26.86 -17.82 -9.03
C THR A 293 -26.52 -16.73 -10.04
N VAL A 294 -26.92 -15.48 -9.79
CA VAL A 294 -26.71 -14.34 -10.70
C VAL A 294 -25.25 -13.87 -10.74
N MET A 295 -24.50 -14.08 -9.66
CA MET A 295 -23.06 -13.81 -9.62
C MET A 295 -22.31 -15.15 -9.67
N ASP A 296 -21.50 -15.34 -10.73
CA ASP A 296 -20.64 -16.51 -10.94
C ASP A 296 -21.31 -17.90 -10.83
N GLY A 297 -22.64 -17.96 -10.82
CA GLY A 297 -23.42 -19.19 -10.67
C GLY A 297 -23.59 -19.69 -9.23
N ASP A 298 -23.05 -18.99 -8.23
CA ASP A 298 -23.10 -19.42 -6.82
C ASP A 298 -23.23 -18.31 -5.76
N ASP A 299 -23.48 -17.07 -6.18
CA ASP A 299 -23.66 -15.94 -5.27
C ASP A 299 -24.76 -14.95 -5.71
N SER A 300 -25.21 -14.12 -4.76
CA SER A 300 -26.01 -12.93 -5.06
C SER A 300 -25.13 -11.69 -5.23
N PHE A 301 -25.69 -10.60 -5.76
CA PHE A 301 -24.97 -9.33 -5.87
C PHE A 301 -24.47 -8.81 -4.51
N THR A 302 -25.32 -8.89 -3.47
CA THR A 302 -24.97 -8.45 -2.12
C THR A 302 -24.02 -9.41 -1.41
N GLY A 303 -24.13 -10.71 -1.68
CA GLY A 303 -23.20 -11.73 -1.18
C GLY A 303 -21.80 -11.55 -1.77
N TYR A 304 -21.72 -11.31 -3.09
CA TYR A 304 -20.46 -11.03 -3.78
C TYR A 304 -19.78 -9.77 -3.22
N PHE A 305 -20.52 -8.67 -3.07
CA PHE A 305 -19.98 -7.45 -2.44
C PHE A 305 -19.54 -7.70 -1.00
N SER A 306 -20.29 -8.48 -0.22
CA SER A 306 -19.92 -8.84 1.16
C SER A 306 -18.61 -9.65 1.22
N LYS A 307 -18.29 -10.45 0.19
CA LYS A 307 -16.98 -11.11 0.06
C LYS A 307 -15.87 -10.07 -0.19
N ILE A 308 -16.11 -9.06 -1.03
CA ILE A 308 -15.15 -7.97 -1.26
C ILE A 308 -14.83 -7.25 0.05
N THR A 309 -15.86 -6.82 0.79
CA THR A 309 -15.68 -6.10 2.07
C THR A 309 -14.99 -6.98 3.11
N SER A 310 -15.33 -8.26 3.18
CA SER A 310 -14.69 -9.22 4.08
C SER A 310 -13.20 -9.40 3.77
N LYS A 311 -12.82 -9.53 2.49
CA LYS A 311 -11.41 -9.63 2.07
C LYS A 311 -10.63 -8.40 2.52
N VAL A 312 -11.16 -7.19 2.27
CA VAL A 312 -10.51 -5.93 2.68
C VAL A 312 -10.36 -5.86 4.19
N GLY A 313 -11.39 -6.18 4.96
CA GLY A 313 -11.34 -6.17 6.43
C GLY A 313 -10.35 -7.17 6.99
N ILE A 314 -10.27 -8.38 6.43
CA ILE A 314 -9.28 -9.40 6.83
C ILE A 314 -7.86 -8.92 6.54
N GLU A 315 -7.61 -8.36 5.36
CA GLU A 315 -6.30 -7.86 4.99
C GLU A 315 -5.86 -6.65 5.82
N ALA A 316 -6.78 -5.73 6.12
CA ALA A 316 -6.54 -4.60 7.01
C ALA A 316 -6.20 -5.07 8.43
N ALA A 317 -7.00 -5.97 9.00
CA ALA A 317 -6.75 -6.54 10.32
C ALA A 317 -5.43 -7.32 10.38
N ARG A 318 -5.09 -8.04 9.30
CA ARG A 318 -3.82 -8.78 9.19
C ARG A 318 -2.63 -7.83 9.15
N ALA A 319 -2.67 -6.78 8.34
CA ALA A 319 -1.60 -5.79 8.25
C ALA A 319 -1.37 -5.11 9.61
N GLN A 320 -2.45 -4.69 10.28
CA GLN A 320 -2.37 -4.06 11.60
C GLN A 320 -1.79 -4.99 12.67
N THR A 321 -2.28 -6.24 12.74
CA THR A 321 -1.82 -7.21 13.74
C THR A 321 -0.37 -7.63 13.50
N SER A 322 0.02 -7.78 12.23
CA SER A 322 1.40 -8.14 11.86
C SER A 322 2.37 -7.00 12.16
N ALA A 323 1.99 -5.76 11.86
CA ALA A 323 2.76 -4.57 12.22
C ALA A 323 3.01 -4.49 13.74
N GLN A 324 1.95 -4.66 14.55
CA GLN A 324 2.09 -4.64 16.00
C GLN A 324 3.01 -5.75 16.52
N GLY A 325 2.81 -6.99 16.04
CA GLY A 325 3.64 -8.12 16.47
C GLY A 325 5.12 -7.95 16.10
N LEU A 326 5.40 -7.39 14.92
CA LEU A 326 6.76 -7.09 14.48
C LEU A 326 7.38 -5.92 15.26
N GLU A 327 6.58 -4.95 15.68
CA GLU A 327 7.04 -3.85 16.54
C GLU A 327 7.45 -4.36 17.92
N ASP A 328 6.64 -5.21 18.53
CA ASP A 328 6.95 -5.84 19.82
C ASP A 328 8.23 -6.68 19.73
N ALA A 329 8.41 -7.43 18.64
CA ALA A 329 9.63 -8.20 18.39
C ALA A 329 10.86 -7.29 18.25
N MET A 330 10.75 -6.16 17.55
CA MET A 330 11.84 -5.19 17.44
C MET A 330 12.22 -4.58 18.79
N VAL A 331 11.25 -4.31 19.66
CA VAL A 331 11.53 -3.84 21.04
C VAL A 331 12.32 -4.89 21.82
N GLN A 332 11.96 -6.18 21.72
CA GLN A 332 12.72 -7.25 22.38
C GLN A 332 14.16 -7.36 21.87
N ILE A 333 14.36 -7.29 20.54
CA ILE A 333 15.70 -7.35 19.93
C ILE A 333 16.55 -6.16 20.38
N ARG A 334 15.98 -4.95 20.45
CA ARG A 334 16.68 -3.76 20.96
C ARG A 334 17.10 -3.94 22.41
N ASN A 335 16.21 -4.44 23.26
CA ASN A 335 16.55 -4.71 24.67
C ASN A 335 17.66 -5.76 24.81
N MET A 336 17.66 -6.81 23.98
CA MET A 336 18.73 -7.82 23.97
C MET A 336 20.07 -7.24 23.50
N ARG A 337 20.03 -6.42 22.44
CA ARG A 337 21.21 -5.71 21.93
C ARG A 337 21.77 -4.80 23.02
N ASP A 338 20.94 -3.97 23.65
CA ASP A 338 21.37 -3.01 24.65
C ASP A 338 21.92 -3.71 25.91
N ALA A 339 21.36 -4.87 26.29
CA ALA A 339 21.91 -5.71 27.35
C ALA A 339 23.30 -6.30 27.03
N THR A 340 23.59 -6.55 25.75
CA THR A 340 24.89 -7.07 25.30
C THR A 340 25.91 -5.95 25.12
N VAL A 341 25.49 -4.80 24.58
CA VAL A 341 26.33 -3.62 24.34
C VAL A 341 26.62 -2.86 25.64
N GLY A 342 25.74 -2.92 26.63
CA GLY A 342 25.88 -2.25 27.94
C GLY A 342 27.11 -2.67 28.77
N VAL A 343 27.79 -3.76 28.41
CA VAL A 343 29.02 -4.22 29.09
C VAL A 343 30.28 -3.50 28.55
N SER A 344 30.25 -2.98 27.32
CA SER A 344 31.44 -2.45 26.64
C SER A 344 31.92 -1.10 27.20
N LEU A 345 31.03 -0.26 27.74
CA LEU A 345 31.43 1.03 28.35
C LEU A 345 32.17 0.84 29.67
N GLU A 346 31.84 -0.21 30.43
CA GLU A 346 32.54 -0.55 31.67
C GLU A 346 33.92 -1.15 31.35
N GLU A 347 34.03 -2.02 30.34
CA GLU A 347 35.32 -2.53 29.85
C GLU A 347 36.21 -1.41 29.28
N GLU A 348 35.66 -0.53 28.45
CA GLU A 348 36.40 0.58 27.86
C GLU A 348 36.86 1.60 28.92
N MET A 349 36.06 1.82 29.97
CA MET A 349 36.43 2.65 31.12
C MET A 349 37.48 1.96 32.02
N VAL A 350 37.43 0.64 32.16
CA VAL A 350 38.46 -0.16 32.85
C VAL A 350 39.78 -0.10 32.08
N ASP A 351 39.74 -0.26 30.77
CA ASP A 351 40.91 -0.13 29.89
C ASP A 351 41.49 1.29 29.96
N LEU A 352 40.64 2.32 29.92
CA LEU A 352 41.08 3.71 30.07
C LEU A 352 41.74 3.97 31.44
N MET A 353 41.17 3.45 32.52
CA MET A 353 41.78 3.51 33.86
C MET A 353 43.09 2.74 33.94
N GLN A 354 43.20 1.60 33.25
CA GLN A 354 44.41 0.81 33.16
C GLN A 354 45.52 1.56 32.40
N TYR A 355 45.19 2.21 31.28
CA TYR A 355 46.11 3.07 30.55
C TYR A 355 46.55 4.28 31.40
N GLN A 356 45.62 4.92 32.11
CA GLN A 356 45.94 6.04 33.00
C GLN A 356 46.89 5.64 34.13
N LYS A 357 46.64 4.49 34.78
CA LYS A 357 47.55 3.94 35.81
C LYS A 357 48.90 3.51 35.22
N GLY A 358 48.92 2.94 34.01
CA GLY A 358 50.15 2.59 33.30
C GLY A 358 51.02 3.80 32.99
N PHE A 359 50.40 4.90 32.57
CA PHE A 359 51.09 6.18 32.36
C PHE A 359 51.63 6.77 33.67
N GLU A 360 50.84 6.79 34.75
CA GLU A 360 51.30 7.26 36.07
C GLU A 360 52.45 6.41 36.62
N ALA A 361 52.39 5.08 36.45
CA ALA A 361 53.46 4.17 36.87
C ALA A 361 54.74 4.40 36.06
N SER A 362 54.62 4.61 34.75
CA SER A 362 55.74 4.91 33.86
C SER A 362 56.38 6.26 34.19
N ALA A 363 55.58 7.28 34.53
CA ALA A 363 56.08 8.58 34.97
C ALA A 363 56.83 8.49 36.32
N LYS A 364 56.32 7.70 37.27
CA LYS A 364 57.02 7.43 38.54
C LYS A 364 58.32 6.65 38.33
N PHE A 365 58.32 5.66 37.44
CA PHE A 365 59.52 4.90 37.10
C PHE A 365 60.59 5.81 36.48
N LEU A 366 60.22 6.68 35.54
CA LEU A 366 61.12 7.69 34.97
C LEU A 366 61.69 8.62 36.04
N ALA A 367 60.87 9.12 36.97
CA ALA A 367 61.34 9.97 38.06
C ALA A 367 62.35 9.25 38.98
N VAL A 368 62.12 7.97 39.28
CA VAL A 368 63.06 7.16 40.07
C VAL A 368 64.36 6.88 39.30
N VAL A 369 64.28 6.65 37.99
CA VAL A 369 65.47 6.51 37.13
C VAL A 369 66.28 7.80 37.09
N ASP A 370 65.63 8.96 36.98
CA ASP A 370 66.28 10.27 37.03
C ASP A 370 66.96 10.51 38.39
N GLU A 371 66.32 10.17 39.50
CA GLU A 371 66.87 10.27 40.85
C GLU A 371 68.08 9.33 41.08
N LEU A 372 68.04 8.11 40.51
CA LEU A 372 69.15 7.17 40.52
C LEU A 372 70.31 7.66 39.64
N MET A 373 70.03 8.26 38.49
CA MET A 373 71.04 8.87 37.62
C MET A 373 71.72 10.07 38.31
N GLU A 374 70.95 10.91 39.01
CA GLU A 374 71.47 12.02 39.80
C GLU A 374 72.30 11.55 41.00
N SER A 375 71.87 10.48 41.67
CA SER A 375 72.64 9.81 42.74
C SER A 375 73.96 9.21 42.22
N LEU A 376 73.96 8.59 41.04
CA LEU A 376 75.18 8.08 40.41
C LEU A 376 76.13 9.21 39.99
N LEU A 377 75.59 10.34 39.53
CA LEU A 377 76.39 11.53 39.19
C LEU A 377 77.00 12.20 40.42
N THR A 378 76.32 12.18 41.56
CA THR A 378 76.83 12.74 42.84
C THR A 378 77.84 11.81 43.53
N LEU A 379 77.75 10.49 43.32
CA LEU A 379 78.75 9.51 43.79
C LEU A 379 80.08 9.52 43.01
N LYS A 380 80.14 10.16 41.83
CA LYS A 380 81.34 10.25 40.97
C LYS A 380 82.17 11.53 41.22
N ARG A 381 82.09 12.14 42.40
CA ARG A 381 82.91 13.29 42.77
C ARG A 381 83.82 13.01 43.95
#